data_AF-A0A7H4N3R4-F1
#
_entry.id   AF-A0A7H4N3R4-F1
#
_cell.length_a   1.000
_cell.length_b   1.000
_cell.length_c   1.000
_cell.angle_alpha   90.00
_cell.angle_beta   90.00
_cell.angle_gamma   90.00
#
_symmetry.space_group_name_H-M   'P 1'
#
loop_
_entity.id
_entity.type
_entity.pdbx_description
1 polymer ?
#
loop_
_entity_poly.entity_id
_entity_poly.type
_entity_poly.pdbx_seq_one_letter_code
_entity_poly.pdbx_strand_id
1 'polypeptide(L)'
;MRSTFIAKKIKRLLRERDAVMVAHYYTDPEIQQLAEETGGCISDSLEMARFGARHSASTLLVAGVRFMGETAKILSPEKTILMPTLHAECSLDLGCPIEEFSAFCDAHPDRTVVVYANTSAAVKARADWVVTSSIAVELIEHLDSMGEKIIWAPDRHLGSYVQKQTGADVLCWQGACIVHDEFKTPSAGENAGALSAGRGAGSPGITAGDCRYG
;
A
#
# COMPACT_ATOMS: atom_id res chain seq x y z
N MET A 1 26.39 -4.71 -19.34
CA MET A 1 27.50 -5.26 -18.52
C MET A 1 27.40 -4.93 -17.03
N ARG A 2 27.20 -3.66 -16.62
CA ARG A 2 27.12 -3.28 -15.18
C ARG A 2 25.88 -3.82 -14.45
N SER A 3 24.68 -3.69 -15.04
CA SER A 3 23.43 -4.23 -14.44
C SER A 3 23.51 -5.75 -14.22
N THR A 4 24.00 -6.50 -15.22
CA THR A 4 24.17 -7.97 -15.12
C THR A 4 25.12 -8.42 -14.00
N PHE A 5 26.17 -7.65 -13.72
CA PHE A 5 27.09 -7.92 -12.61
C PHE A 5 26.41 -7.67 -11.25
N ILE A 6 25.66 -6.58 -11.12
CA ILE A 6 24.92 -6.24 -9.91
C ILE A 6 23.83 -7.28 -9.62
N ALA A 7 23.03 -7.66 -10.62
CA ALA A 7 22.00 -8.69 -10.46
C ALA A 7 22.61 -10.02 -9.96
N LYS A 8 23.72 -10.48 -10.56
CA LYS A 8 24.43 -11.68 -10.09
C LYS A 8 24.91 -11.56 -8.65
N LYS A 9 25.42 -10.38 -8.25
CA LYS A 9 25.84 -10.11 -6.88
C LYS A 9 24.66 -10.18 -5.90
N ILE A 10 23.51 -9.60 -6.26
CA ILE A 10 22.29 -9.64 -5.43
C ILE A 10 21.82 -11.08 -5.25
N LYS A 11 21.68 -11.85 -6.34
CA LYS A 11 21.27 -13.27 -6.27
C LYS A 11 22.17 -14.09 -5.35
N ARG A 12 23.49 -13.84 -5.40
CA ARG A 12 24.45 -14.50 -4.51
C ARG A 12 24.22 -14.09 -3.04
N LEU A 13 24.11 -12.79 -2.77
CA LEU A 13 23.91 -12.27 -1.42
C LEU A 13 22.58 -12.71 -0.80
N LEU A 14 21.50 -12.80 -1.58
CA LEU A 14 20.21 -13.30 -1.09
C LEU A 14 20.35 -14.72 -0.52
N ARG A 15 21.05 -15.61 -1.23
CA ARG A 15 21.32 -16.97 -0.74
C ARG A 15 22.23 -16.98 0.49
N GLU A 16 23.32 -16.22 0.46
CA GLU A 16 24.28 -16.16 1.58
C GLU A 16 23.66 -15.60 2.88
N ARG A 17 22.60 -14.80 2.76
CA ARG A 17 21.91 -14.16 3.88
C ARG A 17 20.60 -14.83 4.26
N ASP A 18 20.29 -15.99 3.66
CA ASP A 18 18.99 -16.67 3.83
C ASP A 18 17.82 -15.67 3.66
N ALA A 19 17.84 -14.98 2.52
CA ALA A 19 16.95 -13.89 2.20
C ALA A 19 16.13 -14.18 0.93
N VAL A 20 14.86 -13.78 0.95
CA VAL A 20 13.99 -13.72 -0.23
C VAL A 20 13.63 -12.27 -0.52
N MET A 21 13.47 -11.92 -1.80
CA MET A 21 13.10 -10.56 -2.21
C MET A 21 11.65 -10.53 -2.68
N VAL A 22 10.90 -9.52 -2.27
CA VAL A 22 9.55 -9.22 -2.79
C VAL A 22 9.53 -7.83 -3.39
N ALA A 23 8.78 -7.64 -4.47
CA ALA A 23 8.73 -6.38 -5.19
C ALA A 23 7.30 -5.93 -5.39
N HIS A 24 7.06 -4.62 -5.22
CA HIS A 24 5.76 -4.04 -5.55
C HIS A 24 5.62 -3.86 -7.07
N TYR A 25 4.39 -3.86 -7.58
CA TYR A 25 4.06 -3.65 -9.00
C TYR A 25 4.64 -2.37 -9.62
N TYR A 26 5.00 -1.39 -8.79
CA TYR A 26 5.51 -0.09 -9.25
C TYR A 26 7.03 0.02 -9.24
N THR A 27 7.75 -1.03 -8.81
CA THR A 27 9.21 -1.04 -8.89
C THR A 27 9.69 -1.21 -10.33
N ASP A 28 10.95 -0.88 -10.62
CA ASP A 28 11.52 -1.04 -11.95
C ASP A 28 11.41 -2.49 -12.46
N PRO A 29 11.17 -2.73 -13.77
CA PRO A 29 11.07 -4.08 -14.33
C PRO A 29 12.28 -4.99 -14.02
N GLU A 30 13.49 -4.42 -13.93
CA GLU A 30 14.69 -5.18 -13.56
C GLU A 30 14.62 -5.71 -12.11
N ILE A 31 14.01 -4.96 -11.19
CA ILE A 31 13.81 -5.36 -9.79
C ILE A 31 12.70 -6.41 -9.69
N GLN A 32 11.61 -6.21 -10.43
CA GLN A 32 10.51 -7.16 -10.53
C GLN A 32 11.00 -8.53 -11.02
N GLN A 33 11.72 -8.55 -12.15
CA GLN A 33 12.31 -9.75 -12.72
C GLN A 33 13.27 -10.42 -11.73
N LEU A 34 14.12 -9.63 -11.04
CA LEU A 34 15.05 -10.18 -10.06
C LEU A 34 14.32 -10.82 -8.87
N ALA A 35 13.16 -10.31 -8.44
CA ALA A 35 12.36 -10.92 -7.39
C ALA A 35 11.88 -12.31 -7.83
N GLU A 36 11.25 -12.42 -9.00
CA GLU A 36 10.78 -13.71 -9.53
C GLU A 36 11.92 -14.72 -9.73
N GLU A 37 13.03 -14.28 -10.35
CA GLU A 37 14.18 -15.14 -10.62
C GLU A 37 14.89 -15.64 -9.36
N THR A 38 14.62 -15.04 -8.20
CA THR A 38 15.20 -15.43 -6.90
C THR A 38 14.23 -16.19 -6.01
N GLY A 39 13.05 -16.57 -6.54
CA GLY A 39 12.02 -17.30 -5.80
C GLY A 39 11.14 -16.41 -4.93
N GLY A 40 11.17 -15.10 -5.19
CA GLY A 40 10.29 -14.11 -4.61
C GLY A 40 8.95 -13.95 -5.34
N CYS A 41 8.27 -12.84 -5.10
CA CYS A 41 7.02 -12.50 -5.79
C CYS A 41 6.95 -11.00 -6.16
N ILE A 42 6.12 -10.72 -7.16
CA ILE A 42 5.65 -9.39 -7.52
C ILE A 42 4.17 -9.31 -7.13
N SER A 43 3.80 -8.43 -6.21
CA SER A 43 2.41 -8.33 -5.76
C SER A 43 2.07 -6.98 -5.14
N ASP A 44 0.83 -6.82 -4.66
CA ASP A 44 0.46 -5.70 -3.80
C ASP A 44 1.10 -5.80 -2.40
N SER A 45 0.97 -4.73 -1.63
CA SER A 45 1.59 -4.58 -0.31
C SER A 45 1.20 -5.66 0.71
N LEU A 46 -0.06 -6.11 0.71
CA LEU A 46 -0.52 -7.09 1.68
C LEU A 46 -0.06 -8.49 1.28
N GLU A 47 -0.14 -8.84 0.00
CA GLU A 47 0.33 -10.14 -0.46
C GLU A 47 1.85 -10.28 -0.32
N MET A 48 2.61 -9.20 -0.53
CA MET A 48 4.06 -9.19 -0.26
C MET A 48 4.36 -9.54 1.21
N ALA A 49 3.62 -8.95 2.14
CA ALA A 49 3.79 -9.19 3.57
C ALA A 49 3.36 -10.61 3.97
N ARG A 50 2.25 -11.12 3.40
CA ARG A 50 1.78 -12.49 3.60
C ARG A 50 2.73 -13.54 3.02
N PHE A 51 3.25 -13.31 1.82
CA PHE A 51 4.28 -14.14 1.22
C PHE A 51 5.50 -14.21 2.14
N GLY A 52 6.00 -13.05 2.58
CA GLY A 52 7.13 -12.96 3.49
C GLY A 52 6.93 -13.76 4.77
N ALA A 53 5.74 -13.68 5.39
CA ALA A 53 5.40 -14.42 6.60
C ALA A 53 5.40 -15.95 6.40
N ARG A 54 4.92 -16.42 5.24
CA ARG A 54 4.85 -17.85 4.91
C ARG A 54 6.18 -18.43 4.41
N HIS A 55 7.04 -17.60 3.85
CA HIS A 55 8.30 -18.05 3.26
C HIS A 55 9.28 -18.51 4.34
N SER A 56 10.11 -19.53 4.04
CA SER A 56 11.02 -20.13 5.02
C SER A 56 12.21 -19.24 5.38
N ALA A 57 12.72 -18.46 4.44
CA ALA A 57 13.86 -17.55 4.61
C ALA A 57 13.72 -16.65 5.86
N SER A 58 14.77 -16.57 6.68
CA SER A 58 14.82 -15.73 7.89
C SER A 58 14.86 -14.23 7.61
N THR A 59 15.24 -13.84 6.39
CA THR A 59 15.31 -12.45 5.93
C THR A 59 14.36 -12.19 4.77
N LEU A 60 13.68 -11.05 4.79
CA LEU A 60 12.85 -10.55 3.68
C LEU A 60 13.37 -9.19 3.21
N LEU A 61 13.75 -9.09 1.94
CA LEU A 61 14.07 -7.83 1.28
C LEU A 61 12.81 -7.29 0.60
N VAL A 62 12.29 -6.18 1.10
CA VAL A 62 11.10 -5.51 0.58
C VAL A 62 11.52 -4.40 -0.37
N ALA A 63 11.38 -4.62 -1.67
CA ALA A 63 11.49 -3.59 -2.69
C ALA A 63 10.14 -2.87 -2.82
N GLY A 64 9.98 -1.82 -2.01
CA GLY A 64 8.75 -1.05 -1.86
C GLY A 64 9.00 0.22 -1.06
N VAL A 65 7.93 0.86 -0.59
CA VAL A 65 7.98 2.04 0.29
C VAL A 65 7.89 1.64 1.77
N ARG A 66 8.27 2.55 2.68
CA ARG A 66 8.49 2.29 4.12
C ARG A 66 7.36 1.52 4.79
N PHE A 67 6.12 1.97 4.63
CA PHE A 67 4.98 1.31 5.28
C PHE A 67 4.80 -0.17 4.86
N MET A 68 5.25 -0.54 3.66
CA MET A 68 5.19 -1.92 3.19
C MET A 68 6.19 -2.80 3.96
N GLY A 69 7.40 -2.29 4.19
CA GLY A 69 8.40 -2.93 5.05
C GLY A 69 7.93 -3.05 6.50
N GLU A 70 7.31 -2.00 7.03
CA GLU A 70 6.69 -2.02 8.36
C GLU A 70 5.58 -3.07 8.45
N THR A 71 4.71 -3.15 7.44
CA THR A 71 3.64 -4.16 7.37
C THR A 71 4.21 -5.58 7.32
N ALA A 72 5.27 -5.80 6.55
CA ALA A 72 5.96 -7.08 6.53
C ALA A 72 6.57 -7.43 7.90
N LYS A 73 7.12 -6.45 8.63
CA LYS A 73 7.65 -6.64 9.98
C LYS A 73 6.56 -6.97 11.00
N ILE A 74 5.40 -6.32 10.90
CA ILE A 74 4.22 -6.60 11.74
C ILE A 74 3.76 -8.05 11.56
N LEU A 75 3.68 -8.54 10.32
CA LEU A 75 3.25 -9.92 10.03
C LEU A 75 4.35 -10.98 10.27
N SER A 76 5.62 -10.56 10.34
CA SER A 76 6.78 -11.43 10.50
C SER A 76 7.71 -10.90 11.61
N PRO A 77 7.25 -10.86 12.87
CA PRO A 77 7.99 -10.22 13.96
C PRO A 77 9.38 -10.82 14.18
N GLU A 78 9.55 -12.12 13.92
CA GLU A 78 10.83 -12.83 14.09
C GLU A 78 11.78 -12.69 12.90
N LYS A 79 11.30 -12.25 11.73
CA LYS A 79 12.15 -12.14 10.53
C LYS A 79 12.91 -10.82 10.51
N THR A 80 14.08 -10.83 9.88
CA THR A 80 14.79 -9.60 9.53
C THR A 80 14.15 -9.00 8.28
N ILE A 81 13.65 -7.78 8.36
CA ILE A 81 13.09 -7.06 7.21
C ILE A 81 14.08 -6.01 6.76
N LEU A 82 14.47 -6.06 5.49
CA LEU A 82 15.37 -5.11 4.86
C LEU A 82 14.63 -4.33 3.79
N MET A 83 14.99 -3.06 3.67
CA MET A 83 14.56 -2.20 2.57
C MET A 83 15.80 -1.61 1.91
N PRO A 84 15.82 -1.46 0.57
CA PRO A 84 16.94 -0.80 -0.11
C PRO A 84 17.20 0.63 0.41
N THR A 85 16.13 1.36 0.73
CA THR A 85 16.17 2.69 1.35
C THR A 85 14.93 2.90 2.20
N LEU A 86 15.08 3.52 3.37
CA LEU A 86 13.96 3.94 4.22
C LEU A 86 13.36 5.29 3.78
N HIS A 87 14.00 5.97 2.82
CA HIS A 87 13.52 7.23 2.24
C HIS A 87 12.51 7.02 1.10
N ALA A 88 12.23 5.78 0.71
CA ALA A 88 11.12 5.47 -0.18
C ALA A 88 9.81 5.57 0.61
N GLU A 89 9.06 6.65 0.40
CA GLU A 89 7.89 7.01 1.20
C GLU A 89 6.63 7.12 0.34
N CYS A 90 5.48 7.19 1.00
CA CYS A 90 4.16 7.36 0.36
C CYS A 90 3.52 8.65 0.85
N SER A 91 2.96 9.45 -0.06
CA SER A 91 2.31 10.72 0.31
C SER A 91 1.13 10.53 1.27
N LEU A 92 0.44 9.38 1.19
CA LEU A 92 -0.65 9.03 2.09
C LEU A 92 -0.16 8.74 3.51
N ASP A 93 0.99 8.09 3.63
CA ASP A 93 1.64 7.84 4.92
C ASP A 93 2.10 9.17 5.55
N LEU A 94 2.82 9.98 4.77
CA LEU A 94 3.30 11.29 5.22
C LEU A 94 2.16 12.27 5.55
N GLY A 95 1.06 12.18 4.81
CA GLY A 95 -0.13 13.00 5.01
C GLY A 95 -1.01 12.57 6.19
N CYS A 96 -0.59 11.59 6.98
CA CYS A 96 -1.29 11.15 8.19
C CYS A 96 -0.31 10.98 9.37
N PRO A 97 0.24 12.07 9.93
CA PRO A 97 1.12 12.00 11.09
C PRO A 97 0.37 11.46 12.31
N ILE A 98 1.03 10.60 13.11
CA ILE A 98 0.37 9.91 14.22
C ILE A 98 -0.14 10.85 15.29
N GLU A 99 0.57 11.93 15.60
CA GLU A 99 0.18 12.90 16.63
C GLU A 99 -1.13 13.61 16.26
N GLU A 100 -1.22 14.07 15.01
CA GLU A 100 -2.40 14.76 14.49
C GLU A 100 -3.58 13.79 14.30
N PHE A 101 -3.30 12.58 13.80
CA PHE A 101 -4.30 11.55 13.62
C PHE A 101 -4.86 11.06 14.96
N SER A 102 -4.02 10.94 16.00
CA SER A 102 -4.47 10.57 17.35
C SER A 102 -5.41 11.63 17.92
N ALA A 103 -5.04 12.91 17.83
CA ALA A 103 -5.90 14.01 18.26
C ALA A 103 -7.25 14.04 17.51
N PHE A 104 -7.24 13.71 16.21
CA PHE A 104 -8.46 13.60 15.42
C PHE A 104 -9.37 12.45 15.86
N CYS A 105 -8.78 11.28 16.18
CA CYS A 105 -9.52 10.15 16.73
C CYS A 105 -10.08 10.46 18.13
N ASP A 106 -9.29 11.10 18.99
CA ASP A 106 -9.67 11.44 20.36
C ASP A 106 -10.79 12.48 20.42
N ALA A 107 -10.91 13.33 19.40
CA ALA A 107 -12.04 14.24 19.24
C ALA A 107 -13.36 13.55 18.87
N HIS A 108 -13.31 12.28 18.44
CA HIS A 108 -14.47 11.49 18.00
C HIS A 108 -14.43 10.06 18.58
N PRO A 109 -14.48 9.93 19.92
CA PRO A 109 -14.28 8.64 20.60
C PRO A 109 -15.44 7.66 20.40
N ASP A 110 -16.57 8.10 19.83
CA ASP A 110 -17.73 7.26 19.52
C ASP A 110 -17.64 6.54 18.17
N ARG A 111 -16.48 6.60 17.50
CA ARG A 111 -16.28 6.05 16.15
C ARG A 111 -15.23 4.94 16.13
N THR A 112 -15.53 3.88 15.39
CA THR A 112 -14.57 2.82 15.04
C THR A 112 -13.56 3.35 14.03
N VAL A 113 -12.26 3.19 14.31
CA VAL A 113 -11.16 3.70 13.50
C VAL A 113 -10.71 2.65 12.47
N VAL A 114 -10.96 2.94 11.20
CA VAL A 114 -10.53 2.11 10.07
C VAL A 114 -9.46 2.84 9.27
N VAL A 115 -8.27 2.24 9.17
CA VAL A 115 -7.16 2.81 8.40
C VAL A 115 -6.78 1.93 7.21
N TYR A 116 -6.55 2.58 6.08
CA TYR A 116 -5.98 1.94 4.91
C TYR A 116 -4.53 1.53 5.19
N ALA A 117 -4.11 0.38 4.66
CA ALA A 117 -2.78 -0.18 4.86
C ALA A 117 -1.62 0.76 4.49
N ASN A 118 -1.88 1.76 3.64
CA ASN A 118 -0.93 2.79 3.20
C ASN A 118 -0.74 3.90 4.26
N THR A 119 -0.39 3.49 5.48
CA THR A 119 -0.17 4.32 6.67
C THR A 119 1.00 3.76 7.49
N SER A 120 1.63 4.56 8.34
CA SER A 120 2.71 4.09 9.21
C SER A 120 2.25 3.01 10.19
N ALA A 121 3.20 2.23 10.71
CA ALA A 121 2.95 1.29 11.82
C ALA A 121 2.33 1.98 13.04
N ALA A 122 2.72 3.22 13.33
CA ALA A 122 2.17 3.98 14.46
C ALA A 122 0.69 4.30 14.25
N VAL A 123 0.29 4.71 13.05
CA VAL A 123 -1.12 4.94 12.69
C VAL A 123 -1.91 3.65 12.70
N LYS A 124 -1.34 2.54 12.20
CA LYS A 124 -1.96 1.20 12.31
C LYS A 124 -2.20 0.79 13.75
N ALA A 125 -1.29 1.11 14.67
CA ALA A 125 -1.43 0.79 16.09
C ALA A 125 -2.53 1.62 16.78
N ARG A 126 -2.90 2.78 16.25
CA ARG A 126 -4.02 3.61 16.75
C ARG A 126 -5.39 3.15 16.25
N ALA A 127 -5.42 2.31 15.21
CA ALA A 127 -6.64 1.89 14.52
C ALA A 127 -7.24 0.62 15.12
N ASP A 128 -8.56 0.48 15.01
CA ASP A 128 -9.27 -0.75 15.34
C ASP A 128 -9.18 -1.76 14.19
N TRP A 129 -9.19 -1.24 12.94
CA TRP A 129 -9.11 -2.05 11.73
C TRP A 129 -8.08 -1.50 10.74
N VAL A 130 -7.31 -2.41 10.13
CA VAL A 130 -6.47 -2.12 8.97
C VAL A 130 -7.05 -2.80 7.74
N VAL A 131 -7.19 -2.05 6.66
CA VAL A 131 -7.91 -2.50 5.46
C VAL A 131 -7.07 -2.31 4.20
N THR A 132 -7.36 -3.08 3.14
CA THR A 132 -6.88 -2.81 1.77
C THR A 132 -8.04 -2.31 0.91
N SER A 133 -7.74 -1.71 -0.25
CA SER A 133 -8.76 -1.24 -1.19
C SER A 133 -9.70 -2.36 -1.65
N SER A 134 -9.20 -3.60 -1.74
CA SER A 134 -9.97 -4.76 -2.19
C SER A 134 -11.09 -5.19 -1.25
N ILE A 135 -11.01 -4.88 0.04
CA ILE A 135 -12.02 -5.28 1.04
C ILE A 135 -12.67 -4.06 1.75
N ALA A 136 -12.33 -2.84 1.33
CA ALA A 136 -12.74 -1.61 2.01
C ALA A 136 -14.27 -1.45 2.06
N VAL A 137 -14.96 -1.71 0.95
CA VAL A 137 -16.43 -1.60 0.88
C VAL A 137 -17.08 -2.67 1.76
N GLU A 138 -16.72 -3.94 1.58
CA GLU A 138 -17.28 -5.07 2.33
C GLU A 138 -17.09 -4.93 3.85
N LEU A 139 -15.90 -4.49 4.30
CA LEU A 139 -15.65 -4.25 5.72
C LEU A 139 -16.56 -3.14 6.26
N ILE A 140 -16.73 -2.06 5.52
CA ILE A 140 -17.50 -0.90 5.99
C ILE A 140 -18.99 -1.20 5.99
N GLU A 141 -19.51 -1.93 5.01
CA GLU A 141 -20.88 -2.45 5.03
C GLU A 141 -21.12 -3.34 6.26
N HIS A 142 -20.14 -4.18 6.60
CA HIS A 142 -20.25 -5.02 7.79
C HIS A 142 -20.28 -4.19 9.09
N LEU A 143 -19.38 -3.22 9.25
CA LEU A 143 -19.35 -2.32 10.41
C LEU A 143 -20.64 -1.49 10.51
N ASP A 144 -21.11 -0.93 9.40
CA ASP A 144 -22.36 -0.16 9.34
C ASP A 144 -23.58 -1.03 9.71
N SER A 145 -23.60 -2.30 9.28
CA SER A 145 -24.66 -3.25 9.67
C SER A 145 -24.71 -3.55 11.17
N MET A 146 -23.61 -3.30 11.90
CA MET A 146 -23.54 -3.38 13.36
C MET A 146 -23.89 -2.05 14.05
N GLY A 147 -24.17 -0.98 13.29
CA GLY A 147 -24.48 0.36 13.80
C GLY A 147 -23.24 1.19 14.14
N GLU A 148 -22.06 0.78 13.68
CA GLU A 148 -20.81 1.50 13.92
C GLU A 148 -20.72 2.78 13.08
N LYS A 149 -20.28 3.87 13.70
CA LYS A 149 -19.83 5.06 12.98
C LYS A 149 -18.34 4.94 12.72
N ILE A 150 -17.88 5.38 11.56
CA ILE A 150 -16.50 5.13 11.14
C ILE A 150 -15.67 6.41 11.11
N ILE A 151 -14.42 6.32 11.55
CA ILE A 151 -13.32 7.18 11.11
C ILE A 151 -12.55 6.46 10.00
N TRP A 152 -12.33 7.14 8.89
CA TRP A 152 -11.56 6.62 7.77
C TRP A 152 -10.28 7.42 7.53
N ALA A 153 -9.14 6.74 7.39
CA ALA A 153 -7.87 7.37 7.01
C ALA A 153 -7.01 6.48 6.11
N PRO A 154 -6.02 7.04 5.38
CA PRO A 154 -5.73 8.46 5.25
C PRO A 154 -6.28 9.06 3.95
N ASP A 155 -6.77 8.22 3.02
CA ASP A 155 -7.17 8.65 1.67
C ASP A 155 -8.64 9.08 1.64
N ARG A 156 -8.88 10.39 1.55
CA ARG A 156 -10.22 10.98 1.46
C ARG A 156 -11.00 10.55 0.23
N HIS A 157 -10.33 10.22 -0.89
CA HIS A 157 -11.01 9.82 -2.13
C HIS A 157 -11.54 8.39 -2.00
N LEU A 158 -10.72 7.49 -1.44
CA LEU A 158 -11.16 6.14 -1.14
C LEU A 158 -12.27 6.14 -0.07
N GLY A 159 -12.13 6.98 0.97
CA GLY A 159 -13.18 7.16 1.97
C GLY A 159 -14.49 7.68 1.39
N SER A 160 -14.41 8.68 0.51
CA SER A 160 -15.59 9.21 -0.20
C SER A 160 -16.21 8.17 -1.14
N TYR A 161 -15.42 7.31 -1.77
CA TYR A 161 -15.91 6.22 -2.60
C TYR A 161 -16.66 5.20 -1.75
N VAL A 162 -16.05 4.74 -0.66
CA VAL A 162 -16.67 3.83 0.32
C VAL A 162 -17.98 4.38 0.83
N GLN A 163 -18.01 5.66 1.25
CA GLN A 163 -19.24 6.31 1.72
C GLN A 163 -20.34 6.31 0.66
N LYS A 164 -19.99 6.55 -0.62
CA LYS A 164 -20.96 6.51 -1.73
C LYS A 164 -21.47 5.11 -2.04
N GLN A 165 -20.66 4.07 -1.86
CA GLN A 165 -21.08 2.68 -2.12
C GLN A 165 -21.97 2.15 -0.99
N THR A 166 -21.61 2.46 0.25
CA THR A 166 -22.22 1.84 1.45
C THR A 166 -23.34 2.68 2.05
N GLY A 167 -23.29 4.00 1.92
CA GLY A 167 -24.19 4.92 2.62
C GLY A 167 -23.86 5.13 4.11
N ALA A 168 -22.77 4.53 4.60
CA ALA A 168 -22.39 4.56 6.02
C ALA A 168 -21.95 5.95 6.52
N ASP A 169 -22.05 6.17 7.85
CA ASP A 169 -21.53 7.38 8.51
C ASP A 169 -19.99 7.31 8.62
N VAL A 170 -19.31 7.79 7.58
CA VAL A 170 -17.85 7.81 7.48
C VAL A 170 -17.31 9.24 7.64
N LEU A 171 -16.52 9.46 8.69
CA LEU A 171 -15.76 10.68 8.91
C LEU A 171 -14.33 10.51 8.35
N CYS A 172 -14.02 11.19 7.25
CA CYS A 172 -12.73 11.04 6.57
C CYS A 172 -11.64 11.99 7.11
N TRP A 173 -10.45 11.44 7.38
CA TRP A 173 -9.19 12.17 7.36
C TRP A 173 -8.94 12.75 5.96
N GLN A 174 -8.34 13.94 5.89
CA GLN A 174 -8.28 14.74 4.65
C GLN A 174 -6.99 14.55 3.84
N GLY A 175 -6.25 13.47 4.07
CA GLY A 175 -5.09 13.08 3.27
C GLY A 175 -5.49 12.65 1.85
N ALA A 176 -4.52 12.71 0.93
CA ALA A 176 -4.72 12.29 -0.46
C ALA A 176 -3.43 11.77 -1.09
N CYS A 177 -3.59 10.91 -2.09
CA CYS A 177 -2.48 10.45 -2.92
C CYS A 177 -2.16 11.53 -3.96
N ILE A 178 -0.98 12.15 -3.89
CA ILE A 178 -0.57 13.21 -4.84
C ILE A 178 -0.66 12.72 -6.29
N VAL A 179 -0.30 11.46 -6.48
CA VAL A 179 -0.30 10.77 -7.74
C VAL A 179 -1.70 10.76 -8.35
N HIS A 180 -2.74 10.39 -7.59
CA HIS A 180 -4.12 10.41 -8.11
C HIS A 180 -4.68 11.82 -8.31
N ASP A 181 -4.21 12.80 -7.54
CA ASP A 181 -4.62 14.19 -7.70
C ASP A 181 -4.05 14.80 -9.00
N GLU A 182 -2.85 14.39 -9.43
CA GLU A 182 -2.24 14.86 -10.69
C GLU A 182 -3.05 14.44 -11.94
N PHE A 183 -3.66 13.25 -11.95
CA PHE A 183 -4.50 12.78 -13.06
C PHE A 183 -5.89 13.47 -13.13
N LYS A 184 -6.25 14.29 -12.13
CA LYS A 184 -7.54 15.03 -12.11
C LYS A 184 -7.45 16.45 -12.67
N THR A 185 -6.28 16.89 -13.14
CA THR A 185 -6.14 18.21 -13.80
C THR A 185 -6.73 18.14 -15.22
N PRO A 186 -7.65 19.03 -15.63
CA PRO A 186 -8.41 18.84 -16.87
C PRO A 186 -7.54 19.06 -18.11
N SER A 187 -7.32 18.01 -18.90
CA SER A 187 -6.92 18.16 -20.30
C SER A 187 -8.12 18.68 -21.11
N ALA A 188 -8.29 19.99 -21.14
CA ALA A 188 -9.12 20.63 -22.16
C ALA A 188 -8.33 20.68 -23.47
N GLY A 189 -8.82 19.95 -24.48
CA GLY A 189 -8.52 20.20 -25.90
C GLY A 189 -7.83 19.06 -26.67
N GLU A 190 -8.61 18.41 -27.53
CA GLU A 190 -8.23 17.91 -28.87
C GLU A 190 -7.28 16.71 -29.01
N ASN A 191 -7.85 15.49 -29.01
CA ASN A 191 -8.05 14.68 -30.22
C ASN A 191 -8.54 13.26 -29.87
N ALA A 192 -9.78 12.98 -30.26
CA ALA A 192 -10.35 11.64 -30.23
C ALA A 192 -9.73 10.79 -31.35
N GLY A 193 -8.85 9.85 -30.97
CA GLY A 193 -8.38 8.75 -31.80
C GLY A 193 -8.60 7.44 -31.05
N ALA A 194 -9.57 6.65 -31.52
CA ALA A 194 -10.03 5.40 -30.94
C ALA A 194 -8.90 4.39 -30.65
N LEU A 195 -8.93 3.75 -29.48
CA LEU A 195 -8.39 2.42 -29.26
C LEU A 195 -9.32 1.64 -28.31
N SER A 196 -9.61 0.42 -28.76
CA SER A 196 -10.74 -0.44 -28.43
C SER A 196 -10.77 -1.00 -27.01
N ALA A 197 -12.01 -1.16 -26.51
CA ALA A 197 -12.37 -1.87 -25.29
C ALA A 197 -11.85 -3.33 -25.26
N GLY A 198 -10.97 -3.62 -24.31
CA GLY A 198 -10.68 -4.98 -23.83
C GLY A 198 -11.40 -5.21 -22.51
N ARG A 199 -12.29 -6.20 -22.47
CA ARG A 199 -13.07 -6.59 -21.29
C ARG A 199 -12.16 -7.23 -20.23
N GLY A 200 -12.15 -6.66 -19.03
CA GLY A 200 -11.61 -7.26 -17.80
C GLY A 200 -12.35 -6.64 -16.62
N ALA A 201 -12.99 -7.48 -15.80
CA ALA A 201 -13.83 -7.06 -14.68
C ALA A 201 -13.01 -6.60 -13.47
N GLY A 202 -13.54 -5.61 -12.72
CA GLY A 202 -13.32 -5.49 -11.29
C GLY A 202 -12.30 -4.46 -10.82
N SER A 203 -12.82 -3.42 -10.13
CA SER A 203 -12.15 -2.38 -9.35
C SER A 203 -11.49 -1.24 -10.16
N PRO A 204 -11.76 0.05 -9.83
CA PRO A 204 -10.94 1.15 -10.32
C PRO A 204 -9.57 1.00 -9.67
N GLY A 205 -8.71 0.25 -10.35
CA GLY A 205 -7.34 -0.02 -9.95
C GLY A 205 -6.61 1.30 -9.72
N ILE A 206 -5.91 1.36 -8.60
CA ILE A 206 -4.94 2.39 -8.26
C ILE A 206 -3.94 2.42 -9.42
N THR A 207 -4.09 3.40 -10.30
CA THR A 207 -3.12 3.74 -11.32
C THR A 207 -2.60 5.11 -10.95
N ALA A 208 -1.35 5.18 -10.49
CA ALA A 208 -0.38 5.99 -11.20
C ALA A 208 1.04 5.95 -10.59
N GLY A 209 1.97 6.38 -11.44
CA GLY A 209 3.39 6.48 -11.19
C GLY A 209 3.75 7.57 -10.19
N ASP A 210 5.03 7.56 -9.85
CA ASP A 210 5.73 8.46 -8.93
C ASP A 210 5.60 8.14 -7.43
N CYS A 211 5.48 6.85 -7.08
CA CYS A 211 6.29 6.37 -5.96
C CYS A 211 7.76 6.67 -6.33
N ARG A 212 8.37 7.70 -5.74
CA ARG A 212 9.80 7.96 -5.92
C ARG A 212 10.59 6.82 -5.27
N TYR A 213 10.92 5.82 -6.06
CA TYR A 213 11.95 4.84 -5.73
C TYR A 213 13.29 5.54 -5.91
N GLY A 214 13.97 5.81 -4.78
CA GLY A 214 15.35 6.33 -4.79
C GLY A 214 16.36 5.28 -5.18
#